data_AF-A0A7C4X7Z0-F1
#
_entry.id   AF-A0A7C4X7Z0-F1
#
_cell.length_a   1.000
_cell.length_b   1.000
_cell.length_c   1.000
_cell.angle_alpha   90.00
_cell.angle_beta   90.00
_cell.angle_gamma   90.00
#
_symmetry.space_group_name_H-M   'P 1'
#
loop_
_entity.id
_entity.type
_entity.pdbx_description
1 polymer ?
#
loop_
_entity_poly.entity_id
_entity_poly.type
_entity_poly.pdbx_seq_one_letter_code
_entity_poly.pdbx_strand_id
1 'polypeptide(L)'
;DRTNSEIRKITAVSSDKKTISFANGDGLDYPHKNGTIFNGIQELRYFVDSTGTLRRNNFETNGNQPILENVEALQFQYGVDVNNDGIIDSWANYIGETINVNGISFLTNISMVKQVNIWLLVRGTVQDENLNDSKTYNIADLNYQPPSELRKYRRILFNTTVTLRNFKIES
;
A
#
# COMPACT_ATOMS: atom_id res chain seq x y z
N ASP A 1 -3.69 -14.03 -23.98
CA ASP A 1 -2.57 -13.98 -23.01
C ASP A 1 -2.62 -12.79 -22.07
N ARG A 2 -3.49 -12.85 -21.04
CA ARG A 2 -3.53 -11.87 -19.94
C ARG A 2 -3.17 -12.48 -18.58
N THR A 3 -2.66 -13.70 -18.54
CA THR A 3 -2.76 -14.55 -17.34
C THR A 3 -1.59 -14.48 -16.36
N ASN A 4 -0.48 -13.79 -16.66
CA ASN A 4 0.77 -14.05 -15.92
C ASN A 4 1.28 -12.90 -15.04
N SER A 5 0.44 -11.91 -14.71
CA SER A 5 0.89 -10.78 -13.87
C SER A 5 -0.22 -10.10 -13.04
N GLU A 6 -1.29 -10.81 -12.70
CA GLU A 6 -2.40 -10.21 -11.96
C GLU A 6 -2.19 -10.34 -10.44
N ILE A 7 -2.53 -9.26 -9.71
CA ILE A 7 -2.63 -9.27 -8.24
C ILE A 7 -3.85 -10.10 -7.86
N ARG A 8 -3.66 -11.30 -7.31
CA ARG A 8 -4.75 -12.22 -6.96
C ARG A 8 -5.48 -11.79 -5.71
N LYS A 9 -4.78 -11.42 -4.65
CA LYS A 9 -5.41 -10.98 -3.41
C LYS A 9 -4.41 -10.28 -2.51
N ILE A 10 -4.90 -9.49 -1.57
CA ILE A 10 -4.12 -9.11 -0.41
C ILE A 10 -3.95 -10.36 0.46
N THR A 11 -2.72 -10.65 0.89
CA THR A 11 -2.40 -11.79 1.78
C THR A 11 -2.21 -11.35 3.22
N ALA A 12 -1.66 -10.15 3.42
CA ALA A 12 -1.49 -9.56 4.72
C ALA A 12 -1.45 -8.04 4.63
N VAL A 13 -1.89 -7.40 5.70
CA VAL A 13 -1.70 -5.97 5.94
C VAL A 13 -1.09 -5.82 7.32
N SER A 14 -0.27 -4.80 7.53
CA SER A 14 0.25 -4.50 8.86
C SER A 14 -0.67 -3.56 9.63
N SER A 15 -0.70 -3.74 10.95
CA SER A 15 -1.28 -2.76 11.87
C SER A 15 -0.52 -1.44 11.91
N ASP A 16 0.75 -1.43 11.47
CA ASP A 16 1.57 -0.21 11.34
C ASP A 16 1.16 0.68 10.15
N LYS A 17 0.19 0.24 9.33
CA LYS A 17 -0.38 0.95 8.18
C LYS A 17 0.60 1.19 7.02
N LYS A 18 1.85 0.74 7.14
CA LYS A 18 2.97 1.01 6.24
C LYS A 18 3.41 -0.19 5.43
N THR A 19 2.81 -1.35 5.68
CA THR A 19 3.16 -2.60 5.01
C THR A 19 1.91 -3.25 4.44
N ILE A 20 2.01 -3.68 3.19
CA ILE A 20 0.98 -4.48 2.52
C ILE A 20 1.65 -5.61 1.75
N SER A 21 1.02 -6.78 1.79
CA SER A 21 1.42 -7.97 1.06
C SER A 21 0.33 -8.43 0.10
N PHE A 22 0.74 -8.82 -1.11
CA PHE A 22 -0.13 -9.32 -2.17
C PHE A 22 0.31 -10.70 -2.63
N ALA A 23 -0.64 -11.60 -2.90
CA ALA A 23 -0.39 -12.81 -3.68
C ALA A 23 -0.50 -12.50 -5.16
N ASN A 24 0.56 -12.78 -5.91
CA ASN A 24 0.64 -12.59 -7.36
C ASN A 24 1.03 -13.90 -8.06
N GLY A 25 0.68 -14.02 -9.35
CA GLY A 25 1.07 -15.16 -10.20
C GLY A 25 -0.12 -15.98 -10.68
N ASP A 26 0.12 -16.97 -11.54
CA ASP A 26 -0.91 -17.86 -12.11
C ASP A 26 -1.06 -19.20 -11.33
N GLY A 27 -0.15 -19.48 -10.40
CA GLY A 27 -0.14 -20.70 -9.60
C GLY A 27 0.19 -21.95 -10.41
N LEU A 28 0.75 -21.79 -11.60
CA LEU A 28 1.16 -22.90 -12.46
C LEU A 28 2.69 -22.98 -12.44
N ASP A 29 3.21 -24.13 -12.05
CA ASP A 29 4.65 -24.42 -12.01
C ASP A 29 5.21 -24.62 -13.43
N TYR A 30 5.25 -23.55 -14.23
CA TYR A 30 5.84 -23.61 -15.57
C TYR A 30 7.30 -23.13 -15.57
N PRO A 31 8.22 -23.88 -16.22
CA PRO A 31 9.57 -23.38 -16.46
C PRO A 31 9.50 -22.09 -17.29
N HIS A 32 10.19 -21.07 -16.80
CA HIS A 32 10.15 -19.68 -17.30
C HIS A 32 10.26 -19.61 -18.83
N LYS A 33 9.23 -19.07 -19.50
CA LYS A 33 9.40 -18.48 -20.83
C LYS A 33 9.89 -17.05 -20.63
N ASN A 34 10.85 -16.61 -21.43
CA ASN A 34 11.35 -15.23 -21.41
C ASN A 34 10.17 -14.24 -21.39
N GLY A 35 10.08 -13.42 -20.34
CA GLY A 35 9.01 -12.44 -20.14
C GLY A 35 7.99 -12.78 -19.04
N THR A 36 8.08 -13.94 -18.36
CA THR A 36 7.28 -14.20 -17.15
C THR A 36 7.99 -13.67 -15.91
N ILE A 37 7.26 -12.94 -15.07
CA ILE A 37 7.82 -12.29 -13.87
C ILE A 37 7.93 -13.22 -12.66
N PHE A 38 7.16 -14.32 -12.58
CA PHE A 38 7.19 -15.26 -11.44
C PHE A 38 6.85 -16.70 -11.87
N ASN A 39 7.32 -17.69 -11.09
CA ASN A 39 6.88 -19.09 -11.12
C ASN A 39 5.92 -19.32 -9.94
N GLY A 40 4.68 -19.76 -10.19
CA GLY A 40 3.71 -20.02 -9.13
C GLY A 40 3.12 -18.78 -8.43
N ILE A 41 2.52 -18.98 -7.24
CA ILE A 41 1.99 -17.89 -6.40
C ILE A 41 3.10 -17.35 -5.51
N GLN A 42 3.35 -16.04 -5.55
CA GLN A 42 4.33 -15.38 -4.70
C GLN A 42 3.72 -14.24 -3.89
N GLU A 43 4.21 -14.06 -2.66
CA GLU A 43 3.91 -12.90 -1.84
C GLU A 43 4.83 -11.73 -2.24
N LEU A 44 4.25 -10.59 -2.63
CA LEU A 44 4.96 -9.33 -2.78
C LEU A 44 4.62 -8.40 -1.62
N ARG A 45 5.64 -7.97 -0.88
CA ARG A 45 5.53 -7.01 0.22
C ARG A 45 6.09 -5.65 -0.19
N TYR A 46 5.33 -4.60 0.09
CA TYR A 46 5.78 -3.20 -0.01
C TYR A 46 5.90 -2.60 1.39
N PHE A 47 7.02 -1.94 1.68
CA PHE A 47 7.28 -1.29 2.97
C PHE A 47 8.33 -0.19 2.82
N VAL A 48 8.36 0.77 3.76
CA VAL A 48 9.45 1.75 3.90
C VAL A 48 10.40 1.26 4.99
N ASP A 49 11.69 1.17 4.68
CA ASP A 49 12.70 0.78 5.66
C ASP A 49 13.14 1.95 6.56
N SER A 50 14.03 1.68 7.51
CA SER A 50 14.53 2.69 8.45
C SER A 50 15.34 3.82 7.79
N THR A 51 15.74 3.67 6.53
CA THR A 51 16.48 4.69 5.77
C THR A 51 15.55 5.61 4.98
N GLY A 52 14.23 5.37 5.01
CA GLY A 52 13.27 6.10 4.18
C GLY A 52 13.27 5.59 2.74
N THR A 53 13.66 4.34 2.50
CA THR A 53 13.58 3.72 1.18
C THR A 53 12.33 2.84 1.10
N LEU A 54 11.43 3.13 0.15
CA LEU A 54 10.35 2.23 -0.23
C LEU A 54 10.95 1.03 -0.96
N ARG A 55 10.65 -0.18 -0.47
CA ARG A 55 11.16 -1.44 -1.01
C ARG A 55 10.03 -2.37 -1.44
N ARG A 56 10.31 -3.19 -2.47
CA ARG A 56 9.54 -4.38 -2.84
C ARG A 56 10.30 -5.61 -2.40
N ASN A 57 9.67 -6.53 -1.69
CA ASN A 57 10.26 -7.83 -1.34
C ASN A 57 9.37 -8.97 -1.85
N ASN A 58 9.96 -9.92 -2.56
CA ASN A 58 9.27 -11.12 -3.06
C ASN A 58 9.67 -12.42 -2.32
N PHE A 59 10.46 -12.31 -1.24
CA PHE A 59 10.95 -13.40 -0.38
C PHE A 59 11.89 -14.41 -1.05
N GLU A 60 12.37 -14.13 -2.26
CA GLU A 60 13.43 -14.90 -2.89
C GLU A 60 14.82 -14.42 -2.43
N THR A 61 15.84 -15.22 -2.76
CA THR A 61 17.23 -14.79 -2.66
C THR A 61 17.44 -13.54 -3.52
N ASN A 62 17.84 -12.43 -2.90
CA ASN A 62 17.94 -11.08 -3.52
C ASN A 62 16.59 -10.44 -3.92
N GLY A 63 15.50 -10.92 -3.34
CA GLY A 63 14.14 -10.46 -3.60
C GLY A 63 13.80 -9.05 -3.14
N ASN A 64 14.66 -8.44 -2.34
CA ASN A 64 14.41 -7.18 -1.65
C ASN A 64 15.04 -5.99 -2.41
N GLN A 65 14.21 -5.30 -3.17
CA GLN A 65 14.59 -4.30 -4.17
C GLN A 65 14.18 -2.90 -3.73
N PRO A 66 15.07 -1.89 -3.78
CA PRO A 66 14.69 -0.50 -3.57
C PRO A 66 13.83 -0.02 -4.75
N ILE A 67 12.78 0.74 -4.46
CA ILE A 67 11.88 1.34 -5.45
C ILE A 67 12.07 2.85 -5.51
N LEU A 68 12.06 3.49 -4.33
CA LEU A 68 12.10 4.94 -4.20
C LEU A 68 12.77 5.33 -2.89
N GLU A 69 13.69 6.28 -2.94
CA GLU A 69 14.36 6.84 -1.76
C GLU A 69 13.66 8.11 -1.28
N ASN A 70 14.06 8.61 -0.10
CA ASN A 70 13.55 9.85 0.50
C ASN A 70 12.03 9.84 0.75
N VAL A 71 11.49 8.66 1.05
CA VAL A 71 10.11 8.52 1.51
C VAL A 71 10.05 8.84 2.99
N GLU A 72 9.30 9.89 3.34
CA GLU A 72 9.15 10.34 4.72
C GLU A 72 7.89 9.77 5.38
N ALA A 73 6.87 9.47 4.58
CA ALA A 73 5.68 8.78 5.05
C ALA A 73 5.04 7.95 3.93
N LEU A 74 4.55 6.78 4.32
CA LEU A 74 3.72 5.89 3.52
C LEU A 74 2.52 5.51 4.39
N GLN A 75 1.34 5.46 3.81
CA GLN A 75 0.18 4.88 4.48
C GLN A 75 -0.76 4.20 3.49
N PHE A 76 -1.25 3.04 3.87
CA PHE A 76 -2.33 2.34 3.19
C PHE A 76 -3.64 2.53 3.96
N GLN A 77 -4.69 2.93 3.26
CA GLN A 77 -6.07 2.84 3.72
C GLN A 77 -6.82 1.81 2.89
N TYR A 78 -7.83 1.20 3.49
CA TYR A 78 -8.57 0.07 2.94
C TYR A 78 -10.02 0.49 2.75
N GLY A 79 -10.46 0.54 1.49
CA GLY A 79 -11.86 0.70 1.17
C GLY A 79 -12.55 -0.62 1.48
N VAL A 80 -13.45 -0.61 2.47
CA VAL A 80 -14.16 -1.79 2.94
C VAL A 80 -15.64 -1.74 2.54
N ASP A 81 -16.12 -2.90 2.12
CA ASP A 81 -17.49 -3.22 1.74
C ASP A 81 -18.01 -4.19 2.80
N VAL A 82 -18.87 -3.69 3.70
CA VAL A 82 -19.32 -4.42 4.90
C VAL A 82 -20.53 -5.30 4.62
N ASN A 83 -21.25 -5.04 3.52
CA ASN A 83 -22.45 -5.78 3.12
C ASN A 83 -22.21 -6.70 1.90
N ASN A 84 -21.01 -6.63 1.30
CA ASN A 84 -20.54 -7.39 0.14
C ASN A 84 -21.34 -7.14 -1.15
N ASP A 85 -21.84 -5.92 -1.35
CA ASP A 85 -22.56 -5.51 -2.57
C ASP A 85 -21.63 -5.02 -3.71
N GLY A 86 -20.32 -4.94 -3.44
CA GLY A 86 -19.29 -4.49 -4.37
C GLY A 86 -18.99 -2.99 -4.28
N ILE A 87 -19.67 -2.25 -3.40
CA ILE A 87 -19.49 -0.81 -3.18
C ILE A 87 -18.73 -0.60 -1.86
N ILE A 88 -17.85 0.41 -1.84
CA ILE A 88 -17.15 0.79 -0.61
C ILE A 88 -18.11 1.55 0.30
N ASP A 89 -18.32 1.04 1.50
CA ASP A 89 -19.12 1.68 2.55
C ASP A 89 -18.28 2.67 3.38
N SER A 90 -16.99 2.36 3.61
CA SER A 90 -16.12 3.18 4.46
C SER A 90 -14.62 2.94 4.17
N TRP A 91 -13.78 3.80 4.73
CA TRP A 91 -12.32 3.67 4.70
C TRP A 91 -11.79 3.32 6.07
N ALA A 92 -10.99 2.27 6.14
CA ALA A 92 -10.25 1.88 7.34
C ALA A 92 -8.76 2.21 7.17
N ASN A 93 -8.12 2.71 8.23
CA ASN A 93 -6.69 3.00 8.30
C ASN A 93 -5.85 1.75 8.56
N TYR A 94 -6.44 0.72 9.16
CA TYR A 94 -5.85 -0.61 9.31
C TYR A 94 -6.94 -1.68 9.39
N ILE A 95 -6.61 -2.94 9.08
CA ILE A 95 -7.55 -4.04 9.23
C ILE A 95 -7.59 -4.49 10.69
N GLY A 96 -8.81 -4.73 11.19
CA GLY A 96 -9.10 -4.88 12.62
C GLY A 96 -9.51 -3.57 13.29
N GLU A 97 -9.57 -2.46 12.56
CA GLU A 97 -10.22 -1.23 13.02
C GLU A 97 -11.74 -1.43 13.08
N THR A 98 -12.38 -0.86 14.11
CA THR A 98 -13.84 -0.74 14.15
C THR A 98 -14.28 0.52 13.42
N ILE A 99 -15.02 0.36 12.32
CA ILE A 99 -15.61 1.46 11.57
C ILE A 99 -17.11 1.59 11.89
N ASN A 100 -17.67 2.78 11.70
CA ASN A 100 -19.11 2.99 11.80
C ASN A 100 -19.69 3.25 10.40
N VAL A 101 -20.70 2.48 10.02
CA VAL A 101 -21.46 2.66 8.78
C VAL A 101 -22.93 2.78 9.18
N ASN A 102 -23.52 3.95 8.92
CA ASN A 102 -24.92 4.25 9.23
C ASN A 102 -25.33 3.94 10.69
N GLY A 103 -24.46 4.23 11.66
CA GLY A 103 -24.72 4.00 13.08
C GLY A 103 -24.40 2.57 13.56
N ILE A 104 -24.01 1.67 12.66
CA ILE A 104 -23.65 0.29 13.00
C ILE A 104 -22.12 0.14 12.99
N SER A 105 -21.57 -0.45 14.04
CA SER A 105 -20.13 -0.71 14.16
C SER A 105 -19.74 -2.04 13.55
N PHE A 106 -18.72 -2.04 12.69
CA PHE A 106 -18.15 -3.23 12.05
C PHE A 106 -16.67 -3.35 12.38
N LEU A 107 -16.24 -4.53 12.84
CA LEU A 107 -14.82 -4.86 12.92
C LEU A 107 -14.32 -5.24 11.52
N THR A 108 -13.38 -4.46 10.98
CA THR A 108 -12.89 -4.66 9.61
C THR A 108 -12.07 -5.94 9.47
N ASN A 109 -12.24 -6.61 8.33
CA ASN A 109 -11.48 -7.79 7.96
C ASN A 109 -10.99 -7.65 6.51
N ILE A 110 -9.91 -8.34 6.16
CA ILE A 110 -9.32 -8.37 4.82
C ILE A 110 -10.33 -8.78 3.75
N SER A 111 -11.32 -9.61 4.11
CA SER A 111 -12.40 -10.03 3.20
C SER A 111 -13.33 -8.90 2.76
N MET A 112 -13.39 -7.82 3.53
CA MET A 112 -14.22 -6.66 3.21
C MET A 112 -13.49 -5.72 2.24
N VAL A 113 -12.17 -5.88 2.03
CA VAL A 113 -11.37 -4.91 1.27
C VAL A 113 -11.60 -5.06 -0.23
N LYS A 114 -12.10 -4.01 -0.88
CA LYS A 114 -12.21 -3.94 -2.35
C LYS A 114 -11.30 -2.89 -2.97
N GLN A 115 -10.77 -1.96 -2.19
CA GLN A 115 -9.88 -0.90 -2.68
C GLN A 115 -8.76 -0.64 -1.68
N VAL A 116 -7.62 -0.17 -2.18
CA VAL A 116 -6.52 0.34 -1.38
C VAL A 116 -6.21 1.77 -1.81
N ASN A 117 -6.24 2.71 -0.88
CA ASN A 117 -5.75 4.08 -1.11
C ASN A 117 -4.34 4.18 -0.53
N ILE A 118 -3.39 4.55 -1.39
CA ILE A 118 -1.97 4.61 -1.09
C ILE A 118 -1.60 6.08 -0.97
N TRP A 119 -1.11 6.48 0.19
CA TRP A 119 -0.60 7.82 0.45
C TRP A 119 0.91 7.77 0.57
N LEU A 120 1.62 8.64 -0.15
CA LEU A 120 3.07 8.64 -0.20
C LEU A 120 3.60 10.07 -0.16
N LEU A 121 4.34 10.41 0.89
CA LEU A 121 5.06 11.68 1.01
C LEU A 121 6.54 11.47 0.69
N VAL A 122 7.02 12.20 -0.30
CA VAL A 122 8.40 12.08 -0.79
C VAL A 122 9.08 13.44 -0.70
N ARG A 123 10.33 13.43 -0.25
CA ARG A 123 11.19 14.60 -0.15
C ARG A 123 12.18 14.64 -1.32
N GLY A 124 12.45 15.84 -1.84
CA GLY A 124 13.53 16.07 -2.78
C GLY A 124 14.92 15.80 -2.19
N THR A 125 15.93 15.69 -3.04
CA THR A 125 17.32 15.43 -2.65
C THR A 125 18.14 16.70 -2.40
N VAL A 126 17.69 17.83 -2.94
CA VAL A 126 18.41 19.12 -2.89
C VAL A 126 17.73 20.05 -1.89
N GLN A 127 18.52 20.67 -1.01
CA GLN A 127 18.06 21.71 -0.09
C GLN A 127 17.81 23.02 -0.84
N ASP A 128 16.73 23.69 -0.47
CA ASP A 128 16.36 25.04 -0.86
C ASP A 128 16.51 25.91 0.40
N GLU A 129 17.62 26.66 0.50
CA GLU A 129 17.97 27.44 1.69
C GLU A 129 16.94 28.50 2.06
N ASN A 130 16.10 28.91 1.10
CA ASN A 130 15.04 29.89 1.30
C ASN A 130 13.70 29.23 1.69
N LEU A 131 13.63 27.90 1.71
CA LEU A 131 12.44 27.16 2.07
C LEU A 131 12.41 26.86 3.58
N ASN A 132 11.24 27.07 4.17
CA ASN A 132 10.90 26.55 5.49
C ASN A 132 9.53 25.88 5.42
N ASP A 133 9.51 24.61 5.10
CA ASP A 133 8.30 23.80 4.99
C ASP A 133 7.74 23.43 6.38
N SER A 134 6.95 24.34 6.95
CA SER A 134 6.23 24.14 8.22
C SER A 134 4.82 23.56 8.03
N LYS A 135 4.50 23.07 6.83
CA LYS A 135 3.17 22.55 6.52
C LYS A 135 2.89 21.25 7.29
N THR A 136 1.64 21.07 7.69
CA THR A 136 1.12 19.77 8.11
C THR A 136 0.58 19.04 6.88
N TYR A 137 1.18 17.90 6.57
CA TYR A 137 0.71 16.98 5.54
C TYR A 137 -0.28 16.00 6.20
N ASN A 138 -1.55 16.06 5.76
CA ASN A 138 -2.57 15.12 6.19
C ASN A 138 -2.49 13.89 5.28
N ILE A 139 -2.06 12.77 5.84
CA ILE A 139 -1.81 11.51 5.17
C ILE A 139 -2.76 10.50 5.79
N ALA A 140 -3.95 10.34 5.21
CA ALA A 140 -5.01 9.54 5.83
C ALA A 140 -5.30 9.99 7.28
N ASP A 141 -5.04 9.14 8.29
CA ASP A 141 -5.20 9.48 9.72
C ASP A 141 -3.89 9.94 10.41
N LEU A 142 -2.82 10.11 9.63
CA LEU A 142 -1.54 10.64 10.10
C LEU A 142 -1.38 12.13 9.74
N ASN A 143 -1.15 12.95 10.75
CA ASN A 143 -0.70 14.34 10.57
C ASN A 143 0.83 14.38 10.63
N TYR A 144 1.47 14.51 9.47
CA TYR A 144 2.92 14.58 9.36
C TYR A 144 3.39 16.04 9.28
N GLN A 145 4.30 16.43 10.17
CA GLN A 145 5.04 17.68 10.07
C GLN A 145 6.52 17.41 9.86
N PRO A 146 7.16 18.03 8.85
CA PRO A 146 8.59 17.90 8.67
C PRO A 146 9.39 18.36 9.91
N PRO A 147 10.35 17.55 10.39
CA PRO A 147 11.31 17.96 11.41
C PRO A 147 12.07 19.21 10.99
N SER A 148 12.44 20.08 11.94
CA SER A 148 13.02 21.41 11.62
C SER A 148 14.26 21.34 10.74
N GLU A 149 15.10 20.32 10.94
CA GLU A 149 16.31 20.05 10.17
C GLU A 149 16.03 19.63 8.72
N LEU A 150 14.81 19.18 8.42
CA LEU A 150 14.39 18.76 7.08
C LEU A 150 13.45 19.75 6.38
N ARG A 151 13.14 20.90 6.98
CA ARG A 151 12.19 21.88 6.41
C ARG A 151 12.69 22.60 5.16
N LYS A 152 13.99 22.52 4.87
CA LYS A 152 14.61 23.10 3.68
C LYS A 152 14.44 22.26 2.41
N TYR A 153 13.73 21.15 2.47
CA TYR A 153 13.50 20.32 1.29
C TYR A 153 12.07 20.46 0.77
N ARG A 154 11.93 20.46 -0.55
CA ARG A 154 10.61 20.39 -1.20
C ARG A 154 10.03 18.99 -1.05
N ARG A 155 8.72 18.91 -0.86
CA ARG A 155 7.98 17.65 -0.73
C ARG A 155 6.79 17.61 -1.66
N ILE A 156 6.45 16.41 -2.11
CA ILE A 156 5.23 16.14 -2.85
C ILE A 156 4.50 15.01 -2.13
N LEU A 157 3.20 15.23 -1.86
CA LEU A 157 2.29 14.21 -1.38
C LEU A 157 1.54 13.63 -2.58
N PHE A 158 1.66 12.33 -2.78
CA PHE A 158 0.88 11.56 -3.74
C PHE A 158 -0.22 10.80 -3.02
N ASN A 159 -1.38 10.69 -3.66
CA ASN A 159 -2.36 9.68 -3.32
C ASN A 159 -2.87 8.96 -4.57
N THR A 160 -3.22 7.69 -4.43
CA THR A 160 -3.86 6.94 -5.50
C THR A 160 -4.70 5.82 -4.94
N THR A 161 -5.87 5.60 -5.54
CA THR A 161 -6.78 4.51 -5.17
C THR A 161 -6.70 3.40 -6.21
N VAL A 162 -6.45 2.18 -5.73
CA VAL A 162 -6.37 0.97 -6.54
C VAL A 162 -7.54 0.05 -6.20
N THR A 163 -8.34 -0.29 -7.20
CA THR A 163 -9.43 -1.28 -7.05
C THR A 163 -8.89 -2.71 -7.18
N LEU A 164 -9.31 -3.58 -6.26
CA LEU A 164 -8.96 -4.99 -6.22
C LEU A 164 -10.05 -5.80 -6.91
N ARG A 165 -9.73 -6.43 -8.05
CA ARG A 165 -10.72 -7.13 -8.88
C ARG A 165 -11.01 -8.57 -8.45
N ASN A 166 -10.18 -9.15 -7.59
CA ASN A 166 -10.10 -10.60 -7.42
C ASN A 166 -10.72 -11.15 -6.11
N PHE A 167 -11.61 -10.40 -5.44
CA PHE A 167 -12.24 -10.89 -4.21
C PHE A 167 -13.56 -11.66 -4.41
N LYS A 168 -14.12 -11.77 -5.62
CA LYS A 168 -15.32 -12.60 -5.82
C LYS A 168 -14.93 -14.08 -5.86
N ILE A 169 -14.97 -14.75 -4.71
CA ILE A 169 -15.11 -16.21 -4.69
C ILE A 169 -16.57 -16.46 -5.09
N GLU A 170 -16.80 -16.90 -6.32
CA GLU A 170 -18.11 -17.46 -6.66
C GLU A 170 -18.25 -18.77 -5.88
N SER A 171 -19.27 -18.83 -5.02
CA SER A 171 -19.70 -20.05 -4.33
C SER A 171 -20.53 -20.92 -5.25
#